data_AF-A0A1L0CVT3-F1
#
_entry.id   AF-A0A1L0CVT3-F1
#
_cell.length_a   1.000
_cell.length_b   1.000
_cell.length_c   1.000
_cell.angle_alpha   90.00
_cell.angle_beta   90.00
_cell.angle_gamma   90.00
#
_symmetry.space_group_name_H-M   'P 1'
#
loop_
_entity.id
_entity.type
_entity.pdbx_description
1 polymer ?
#
loop_
_entity_poly.entity_id
_entity_poly.type
_entity_poly.pdbx_seq_one_letter_code
_entity_poly.pdbx_strand_id
1 'polypeptide(L)'
;MLEKELEAIVDTLSSDDLNQIALGLSSLDRLLHDLLPSIRKYHQGAAPDAKLAGFLAAQDSFQYNLAAAFISVYSVFDNQGSVALLEMVILANRLLLGILLVHPESRKNFGHRRSMLLIVSFLDPEHPIYSIEVCVSFISLLVHILLQNVKNMRVFEQCRGCQSVVRHLDPKNGRGNGTAQQHLSFKVIEFLIFYLTDETDMGGAGEIKTIAEKASLFRPEFPGIDDLIANLNDLGSL
;
A
#
# COMPACT_ATOMS: atom_id res chain seq x y z
N MET A 1 -14.87 -14.00 -21.27
CA MET A 1 -13.52 -14.61 -21.25
C MET A 1 -12.72 -14.04 -20.10
N LEU A 2 -12.57 -12.71 -20.00
CA LEU A 2 -11.90 -12.03 -18.89
C LEU A 2 -12.49 -12.35 -17.51
N GLU A 3 -13.81 -12.39 -17.34
CA GLU A 3 -14.43 -12.72 -16.05
C GLU A 3 -14.04 -14.12 -15.54
N LYS A 4 -13.99 -15.13 -16.42
CA LYS A 4 -13.55 -16.48 -16.05
C LYS A 4 -12.06 -16.53 -15.67
N GLU A 5 -11.24 -15.72 -16.34
CA GLU A 5 -9.83 -15.57 -15.99
C GLU A 5 -9.67 -14.90 -14.62
N LEU A 6 -10.44 -13.85 -14.36
CA LEU A 6 -10.47 -13.16 -13.07
C LEU A 6 -10.98 -14.06 -11.94
N GLU A 7 -12.04 -14.83 -12.18
CA GLU A 7 -12.56 -15.81 -11.23
C GLU A 7 -11.48 -16.82 -10.84
N ALA A 8 -10.79 -17.41 -11.81
CA ALA A 8 -9.69 -18.34 -11.55
C ALA A 8 -8.52 -17.67 -10.78
N ILE A 9 -8.21 -16.40 -11.07
CA ILE A 9 -7.20 -15.65 -10.31
C ILE A 9 -7.66 -15.41 -8.87
N VAL A 10 -8.91 -14.99 -8.66
CA VAL A 10 -9.45 -14.74 -7.32
C VAL A 10 -9.49 -16.02 -6.49
N ASP A 11 -9.91 -17.15 -7.07
CA ASP A 11 -9.94 -18.45 -6.41
C ASP A 11 -8.55 -18.88 -5.95
N THR A 12 -7.55 -18.73 -6.82
CA THR A 12 -6.17 -19.11 -6.50
C THR A 12 -5.51 -18.16 -5.48
N LEU A 13 -5.78 -16.86 -5.56
CA LEU A 13 -5.31 -15.87 -4.57
C LEU A 13 -6.00 -16.02 -3.20
N SER A 14 -7.23 -16.50 -3.16
CA SER A 14 -8.00 -16.68 -1.91
C SER A 14 -7.75 -18.04 -1.24
N SER A 15 -6.83 -18.84 -1.78
CA SER A 15 -6.43 -20.13 -1.23
C SER A 15 -5.53 -19.98 0.01
N ASP A 16 -5.58 -20.95 0.91
CA ASP A 16 -4.64 -21.07 2.04
C ASP A 16 -3.30 -21.76 1.65
N ASP A 17 -3.21 -22.29 0.41
CA ASP A 17 -2.00 -22.92 -0.14
C ASP A 17 -1.11 -21.91 -0.87
N LEU A 18 0.14 -21.75 -0.40
CA LEU A 18 1.13 -20.86 -1.01
C LEU A 18 1.39 -21.14 -2.48
N ASN A 19 1.32 -22.41 -2.91
CA ASN A 19 1.53 -22.75 -4.31
C ASN A 19 0.39 -22.22 -5.18
N GLN A 20 -0.84 -22.30 -4.69
CA GLN A 20 -2.00 -21.71 -5.36
C GLN A 20 -1.91 -20.19 -5.39
N ILE A 21 -1.54 -19.55 -4.27
CA ILE A 21 -1.30 -18.11 -4.22
C ILE A 21 -0.22 -17.71 -5.25
N ALA A 22 0.90 -18.43 -5.31
CA ALA A 22 1.98 -18.16 -6.27
C ALA A 22 1.50 -18.25 -7.74
N LEU A 23 0.66 -19.24 -8.05
CA LEU A 23 0.03 -19.37 -9.37
C LEU A 23 -0.93 -18.22 -9.66
N GLY A 24 -1.71 -17.80 -8.67
CA GLY A 24 -2.61 -16.65 -8.76
C GLY A 24 -1.86 -15.35 -9.02
N LEU A 25 -0.80 -15.08 -8.25
CA LEU A 25 0.07 -13.91 -8.43
C LEU A 25 0.72 -13.91 -9.82
N SER A 26 1.22 -15.06 -10.28
CA SER A 26 1.84 -15.18 -11.61
C SER A 26 0.84 -14.98 -12.75
N SER A 27 -0.41 -15.39 -12.55
CA SER A 27 -1.48 -15.21 -13.54
C SER A 27 -1.95 -13.76 -13.58
N LEU A 28 -2.05 -13.12 -12.41
CA LEU A 28 -2.36 -11.70 -12.29
C LEU A 28 -1.25 -10.82 -12.91
N ASP A 29 0.02 -11.12 -12.69
CA ASP A 29 1.14 -10.37 -13.28
C ASP A 29 1.06 -10.38 -14.81
N ARG A 30 0.77 -11.54 -15.41
CA ARG A 30 0.54 -11.69 -16.86
C ARG A 30 -0.67 -10.88 -17.32
N LEU A 31 -1.80 -10.96 -16.62
CA LEU A 31 -3.00 -10.20 -16.97
C LEU A 31 -2.74 -8.68 -16.95
N LEU A 32 -2.10 -8.17 -15.90
CA LEU A 32 -1.76 -6.74 -15.79
C LEU A 32 -0.75 -6.31 -16.86
N HIS A 33 0.20 -7.18 -17.21
CA HIS A 33 1.14 -6.93 -18.31
C HIS A 33 0.40 -6.78 -19.64
N ASP A 34 -0.55 -7.68 -19.94
CA ASP A 34 -1.36 -7.64 -21.16
C ASP A 34 -2.26 -6.41 -21.23
N LEU A 35 -2.69 -5.87 -20.09
CA LEU A 35 -3.50 -4.66 -20.00
C LEU A 35 -2.66 -3.37 -20.07
N LEU A 36 -1.35 -3.45 -19.90
CA LEU A 36 -0.46 -2.29 -19.78
C LEU A 36 -0.55 -1.31 -20.96
N PRO A 37 -0.63 -1.74 -22.25
CA PRO A 37 -0.79 -0.82 -23.37
C PRO A 37 -2.09 0.01 -23.27
N SER A 38 -3.18 -0.64 -22.85
CA SER A 38 -4.49 -0.01 -22.68
C SER A 38 -4.50 0.94 -21.50
N ILE A 39 -3.89 0.55 -20.37
CA ILE A 39 -3.74 1.38 -19.17
C ILE A 39 -2.96 2.65 -19.49
N ARG A 40 -1.84 2.55 -20.23
CA ARG A 40 -1.03 3.71 -20.61
C ARG A 40 -1.82 4.73 -21.44
N LYS A 41 -2.61 4.26 -22.41
CA LYS A 41 -3.49 5.14 -23.21
C LYS A 41 -4.56 5.78 -22.34
N TYR A 42 -5.16 5.01 -21.44
CA TYR A 42 -6.17 5.50 -20.51
C TYR A 42 -5.65 6.63 -19.62
N HIS A 43 -4.45 6.48 -19.04
CA HIS A 43 -3.81 7.53 -18.24
C HIS A 43 -3.39 8.77 -19.06
N GLN A 44 -3.29 8.65 -20.38
CA GLN A 44 -3.07 9.78 -21.30
C GLN A 44 -4.38 10.48 -21.72
N GLY A 45 -5.51 10.10 -21.12
CA GLY A 45 -6.83 10.71 -21.36
C GLY A 45 -7.65 10.04 -22.46
N ALA A 46 -7.19 8.90 -23.01
CA ALA A 46 -8.02 8.12 -23.92
C ALA A 46 -9.12 7.35 -23.17
N ALA A 47 -10.23 7.04 -23.85
CA ALA A 47 -11.23 6.13 -23.32
C ALA A 47 -10.62 4.71 -23.16
N PRO A 48 -11.04 3.93 -22.13
CA PRO A 48 -10.60 2.55 -21.99
C PRO A 48 -11.14 1.71 -23.15
N ASP A 49 -10.32 0.81 -23.69
CA ASP A 49 -10.80 -0.18 -24.65
C ASP A 49 -11.70 -1.22 -23.98
N ALA A 50 -12.33 -2.10 -24.77
CA ALA A 50 -13.27 -3.09 -24.25
C ALA A 50 -12.66 -4.04 -23.20
N LYS A 51 -11.36 -4.37 -23.32
CA LYS A 51 -10.69 -5.28 -22.37
C LYS A 51 -10.46 -4.56 -21.04
N LEU A 52 -9.94 -3.33 -21.07
CA LEU A 52 -9.72 -2.53 -19.88
C LEU A 52 -11.04 -2.10 -19.22
N ALA A 53 -12.04 -1.70 -20.00
CA ALA A 53 -13.37 -1.37 -19.46
C ALA A 53 -14.00 -2.57 -18.76
N GLY A 54 -13.89 -3.77 -19.34
CA GLY A 54 -14.33 -5.02 -18.69
C GLY A 54 -13.56 -5.32 -17.40
N PHE A 55 -12.24 -5.08 -17.39
CA PHE A 55 -11.44 -5.23 -16.17
C PHE A 55 -11.90 -4.28 -15.07
N LEU A 56 -12.05 -2.98 -15.38
CA LEU A 56 -12.50 -1.96 -14.43
C LEU A 56 -13.88 -2.30 -13.87
N ALA A 57 -14.84 -2.63 -14.73
CA ALA A 57 -16.19 -3.04 -14.31
C ALA A 57 -16.17 -4.29 -13.41
N ALA A 58 -15.26 -5.24 -13.67
CA ALA A 58 -15.09 -6.38 -12.78
C ALA A 58 -14.51 -5.99 -11.42
N GLN A 59 -13.62 -4.99 -11.34
CA GLN A 59 -13.09 -4.51 -10.07
C GLN A 59 -14.15 -3.78 -9.21
N ASP A 60 -15.21 -3.26 -9.82
CA ASP A 60 -16.37 -2.74 -9.08
C ASP A 60 -17.23 -3.85 -8.43
N SER A 61 -17.17 -5.08 -8.97
CA SER A 61 -17.86 -6.23 -8.42
C SER A 61 -17.16 -6.78 -7.18
N PHE A 62 -17.92 -7.08 -6.13
CA PHE A 62 -17.39 -7.75 -4.94
C PHE A 62 -16.74 -9.10 -5.26
N GLN A 63 -17.30 -9.86 -6.21
CA GLN A 63 -16.83 -11.21 -6.54
C GLN A 63 -15.46 -11.20 -7.24
N TYR A 64 -15.16 -10.16 -8.01
CA TYR A 64 -13.96 -10.11 -8.88
C TYR A 64 -12.96 -9.02 -8.47
N ASN A 65 -13.22 -8.31 -7.37
CA ASN A 65 -12.31 -7.29 -6.87
C ASN A 65 -11.02 -7.96 -6.35
N LEU A 66 -9.95 -7.82 -7.12
CA LEU A 66 -8.68 -8.44 -6.83
C LEU A 66 -8.07 -7.88 -5.55
N ALA A 67 -8.20 -6.57 -5.28
CA ALA A 67 -7.66 -5.96 -4.07
C ALA A 67 -8.29 -6.53 -2.78
N ALA A 68 -9.55 -6.97 -2.81
CA ALA A 68 -10.17 -7.67 -1.71
C ALA A 68 -9.52 -9.05 -1.46
N ALA A 69 -9.20 -9.80 -2.52
CA ALA A 69 -8.52 -11.10 -2.43
C ALA A 69 -7.11 -10.98 -1.82
N PHE A 70 -6.42 -9.85 -2.03
CA PHE A 70 -5.12 -9.60 -1.39
C PHE A 70 -5.16 -9.58 0.14
N ILE A 71 -6.31 -9.26 0.76
CA ILE A 71 -6.44 -9.36 2.22
C ILE A 71 -6.28 -10.82 2.68
N SER A 72 -6.82 -11.77 1.93
CA SER A 72 -6.64 -13.21 2.20
C SER A 72 -5.19 -13.62 1.99
N VAL A 73 -4.56 -13.18 0.89
CA VAL A 73 -3.14 -13.42 0.60
C VAL A 73 -2.25 -12.97 1.77
N TYR A 74 -2.43 -11.73 2.24
CA TYR A 74 -1.65 -11.22 3.37
C TYR A 74 -1.93 -11.96 4.67
N SER A 75 -3.17 -12.43 4.89
CA SER A 75 -3.49 -13.22 6.07
C SER A 75 -2.73 -14.55 6.07
N VAL A 76 -2.54 -15.17 4.90
CA VAL A 76 -1.74 -16.40 4.77
C VAL A 76 -0.26 -16.10 5.02
N PHE A 77 0.28 -15.00 4.48
CA PHE A 77 1.66 -14.59 4.72
C PHE A 77 1.95 -14.29 6.19
N ASP A 78 1.05 -13.58 6.87
CA ASP A 78 1.12 -13.25 8.30
C ASP A 78 1.11 -14.54 9.15
N ASN A 79 0.19 -15.47 8.85
CA ASN A 79 0.08 -16.75 9.56
C ASN A 79 1.31 -17.66 9.37
N GLN A 80 1.91 -17.68 8.18
CA GLN A 80 3.05 -18.55 7.90
C GLN A 80 4.39 -17.97 8.34
N GLY A 81 4.54 -16.63 8.31
CA GLY A 81 5.65 -15.93 8.94
C GLY A 81 7.04 -16.48 8.58
N SER A 82 7.36 -16.60 7.29
CA SER A 82 8.63 -17.17 6.83
C SER A 82 9.38 -16.25 5.87
N VAL A 83 10.68 -16.05 6.13
CA VAL A 83 11.59 -15.27 5.26
C VAL A 83 11.66 -15.83 3.84
N ALA A 84 11.38 -17.13 3.65
CA ALA A 84 11.30 -17.73 2.32
C ALA A 84 10.19 -17.12 1.43
N LEU A 85 9.24 -16.40 2.02
CA LEU A 85 8.13 -15.75 1.31
C LEU A 85 8.45 -14.32 0.85
N LEU A 86 9.62 -13.78 1.19
CA LEU A 86 9.99 -12.37 0.94
C LEU A 86 9.72 -11.95 -0.51
N GLU A 87 10.19 -12.73 -1.49
CA GLU A 87 9.99 -12.40 -2.91
C GLU A 87 8.51 -12.42 -3.31
N MET A 88 7.75 -13.38 -2.77
CA MET A 88 6.33 -13.52 -3.03
C MET A 88 5.53 -12.35 -2.44
N VAL A 89 5.89 -11.89 -1.23
CA VAL A 89 5.28 -10.71 -0.59
C VAL A 89 5.57 -9.43 -1.37
N ILE A 90 6.81 -9.25 -1.82
CA ILE A 90 7.20 -8.08 -2.62
C ILE A 90 6.46 -8.08 -3.96
N LEU A 91 6.33 -9.23 -4.62
CA LEU A 91 5.54 -9.38 -5.84
C LEU A 91 4.07 -9.04 -5.57
N ALA A 92 3.49 -9.58 -4.49
CA ALA A 92 2.11 -9.29 -4.11
C ALA A 92 1.87 -7.79 -3.92
N ASN A 93 2.74 -7.10 -3.18
CA ASN A 93 2.67 -5.66 -2.99
C ASN A 93 2.76 -4.90 -4.32
N ARG A 94 3.66 -5.29 -5.23
CA ARG A 94 3.79 -4.70 -6.57
C ARG A 94 2.51 -4.84 -7.40
N LEU A 95 1.88 -6.00 -7.36
CA LEU A 95 0.64 -6.27 -8.10
C LEU A 95 -0.53 -5.48 -7.52
N LEU A 96 -0.67 -5.46 -6.19
CA LEU A 96 -1.70 -4.66 -5.53
C LEU A 96 -1.52 -3.16 -5.80
N LEU A 97 -0.29 -2.66 -5.75
CA LEU A 97 0.05 -1.30 -6.18
C LEU A 97 -0.47 -1.01 -7.60
N GLY A 98 -0.20 -1.90 -8.55
CA GLY A 98 -0.70 -1.81 -9.93
C GLY A 98 -2.23 -1.76 -9.99
N ILE A 99 -2.91 -2.61 -9.23
CA ILE A 99 -4.38 -2.62 -9.15
C ILE A 99 -4.91 -1.28 -8.60
N LEU A 100 -4.33 -0.74 -7.54
CA LEU A 100 -4.77 0.53 -6.92
C LEU A 100 -4.47 1.78 -7.76
N LEU A 101 -3.53 1.68 -8.70
CA LEU A 101 -3.27 2.71 -9.70
C LEU A 101 -4.30 2.68 -10.83
N VAL A 102 -4.65 1.48 -11.30
CA VAL A 102 -5.64 1.29 -12.38
C VAL A 102 -7.07 1.50 -11.88
N HIS A 103 -7.36 1.08 -10.65
CA HIS A 103 -8.68 1.15 -10.03
C HIS A 103 -8.62 1.75 -8.60
N PRO A 104 -8.55 3.09 -8.49
CA PRO A 104 -8.50 3.80 -7.21
C PRO A 104 -9.59 3.42 -6.19
N GLU A 105 -10.81 3.12 -6.66
CA GLU A 105 -11.94 2.78 -5.80
C GLU A 105 -11.71 1.50 -4.99
N SER A 106 -10.81 0.61 -5.42
CA SER A 106 -10.40 -0.58 -4.67
C SER A 106 -9.71 -0.26 -3.33
N ARG A 107 -9.26 1.00 -3.12
CA ARG A 107 -8.71 1.44 -1.83
C ARG A 107 -9.71 1.27 -0.68
N LYS A 108 -11.02 1.30 -0.95
CA LYS A 108 -12.07 1.16 0.07
C LYS A 108 -11.96 -0.14 0.90
N ASN A 109 -11.36 -1.19 0.35
CA ASN A 109 -11.15 -2.47 1.02
C ASN A 109 -10.22 -2.38 2.25
N PHE A 110 -9.38 -1.34 2.32
CA PHE A 110 -8.44 -1.11 3.42
C PHE A 110 -8.99 -0.15 4.49
N GLY A 111 -10.22 0.35 4.32
CA GLY A 111 -10.91 1.22 5.27
C GLY A 111 -11.49 0.50 6.49
N HIS A 112 -11.08 -0.74 6.73
CA HIS A 112 -11.47 -1.56 7.87
C HIS A 112 -10.26 -1.79 8.78
N ARG A 113 -10.49 -1.67 10.09
CA ARG A 113 -9.42 -1.80 11.10
C ARG A 113 -8.63 -3.10 10.98
N ARG A 114 -9.31 -4.23 10.73
CA ARG A 114 -8.64 -5.54 10.57
C ARG A 114 -7.69 -5.56 9.37
N SER A 115 -8.16 -5.12 8.21
CA SER A 115 -7.34 -5.03 6.99
C SER A 115 -6.14 -4.12 7.21
N MET A 116 -6.35 -2.93 7.79
CA MET A 116 -5.27 -1.98 8.04
C MET A 116 -4.26 -2.49 9.07
N LEU A 117 -4.72 -3.15 10.15
CA LEU A 117 -3.81 -3.76 11.14
C LEU A 117 -2.92 -4.83 10.51
N LEU A 118 -3.49 -5.67 9.64
CA LEU A 118 -2.73 -6.67 8.89
C LEU A 118 -1.67 -6.03 8.00
N ILE A 119 -1.99 -4.95 7.29
CA ILE A 119 -0.98 -4.24 6.48
C ILE A 119 0.11 -3.62 7.37
N VAL A 120 -0.27 -3.04 8.51
CA VAL A 120 0.67 -2.41 9.44
C VAL A 120 1.54 -3.45 10.18
N SER A 121 1.07 -4.68 10.40
CA SER A 121 1.83 -5.71 11.13
C SER A 121 3.14 -6.08 10.42
N PHE A 122 3.18 -6.03 9.08
CA PHE A 122 4.39 -6.30 8.30
C PHE A 122 5.50 -5.26 8.47
N LEU A 123 5.20 -4.10 9.06
CA LEU A 123 6.22 -3.10 9.43
C LEU A 123 6.84 -3.38 10.80
N ASP A 124 6.29 -4.31 11.58
CA ASP A 124 6.80 -4.58 12.91
C ASP A 124 8.17 -5.27 12.83
N PRO A 125 9.23 -4.67 13.41
CA PRO A 125 10.49 -5.33 13.73
C PRO A 125 10.46 -6.80 14.15
N GLU A 126 9.47 -7.19 14.94
CA GLU A 126 9.35 -8.53 15.52
C GLU A 126 8.53 -9.47 14.63
N HIS A 127 7.99 -8.98 13.51
CA HIS A 127 7.26 -9.80 12.57
C HIS A 127 8.19 -10.85 11.93
N PRO A 128 7.82 -12.14 11.84
CA PRO A 128 8.72 -13.19 11.37
C PRO A 128 9.28 -13.01 9.95
N ILE A 129 8.52 -12.35 9.07
CA ILE A 129 8.95 -12.01 7.70
C ILE A 129 9.68 -10.67 7.58
N TYR A 130 9.97 -10.01 8.70
CA TYR A 130 10.55 -8.67 8.70
C TYR A 130 11.86 -8.64 7.89
N SER A 131 11.91 -7.74 6.91
CA SER A 131 13.11 -7.37 6.18
C SER A 131 13.03 -5.89 5.79
N ILE A 132 14.17 -5.28 5.48
CA ILE A 132 14.21 -3.89 5.01
C ILE A 132 13.42 -3.76 3.70
N GLU A 133 13.58 -4.71 2.78
CA GLU A 133 12.91 -4.75 1.49
C GLU A 133 11.38 -4.90 1.64
N VAL A 134 10.94 -5.76 2.56
CA VAL A 134 9.51 -5.91 2.91
C VAL A 134 8.95 -4.60 3.46
N CYS A 135 9.67 -3.94 4.39
CA CYS A 135 9.24 -2.65 4.93
C CYS A 135 9.13 -1.57 3.85
N VAL A 136 10.15 -1.43 3.00
CA VAL A 136 10.13 -0.51 1.86
C VAL A 136 8.92 -0.77 0.95
N SER A 137 8.65 -2.05 0.69
CA SER A 137 7.52 -2.47 -0.15
C SER A 137 6.17 -2.11 0.48
N PHE A 138 5.97 -2.37 1.78
CA PHE A 138 4.73 -2.02 2.48
C PHE A 138 4.55 -0.52 2.70
N ILE A 139 5.61 0.23 2.98
CA ILE A 139 5.54 1.71 3.05
C ILE A 139 5.13 2.27 1.68
N SER A 140 5.68 1.73 0.58
CA SER A 140 5.27 2.10 -0.78
C SER A 140 3.79 1.80 -1.05
N LEU A 141 3.33 0.60 -0.62
CA LEU A 141 1.94 0.19 -0.73
C LEU A 141 1.01 1.09 0.09
N LEU A 142 1.39 1.46 1.31
CA LEU A 142 0.62 2.34 2.18
C LEU A 142 0.36 3.71 1.53
N VAL A 143 1.34 4.30 0.83
CA VAL A 143 1.10 5.55 0.07
C VAL A 143 -0.10 5.40 -0.86
N HIS A 144 -0.21 4.28 -1.58
CA HIS A 144 -1.27 4.05 -2.55
C HIS A 144 -2.61 3.64 -1.91
N ILE A 145 -2.57 2.98 -0.76
CA ILE A 145 -3.76 2.68 0.04
C ILE A 145 -4.38 3.98 0.59
N LEU A 146 -3.54 4.93 1.00
CA LEU A 146 -3.96 6.16 1.66
C LEU A 146 -4.25 7.30 0.68
N LEU A 147 -3.71 7.25 -0.54
CA LEU A 147 -3.81 8.33 -1.54
C LEU A 147 -5.26 8.76 -1.80
N GLN A 148 -5.55 10.03 -1.49
CA GLN A 148 -6.86 10.67 -1.61
C GLN A 148 -7.99 9.87 -0.92
N ASN A 149 -7.69 9.14 0.16
CA ASN A 149 -8.66 8.36 0.89
C ASN A 149 -8.60 8.67 2.40
N VAL A 150 -9.33 9.71 2.80
CA VAL A 150 -9.37 10.20 4.19
C VAL A 150 -9.81 9.10 5.16
N LYS A 151 -10.79 8.27 4.79
CA LYS A 151 -11.24 7.15 5.63
C LYS A 151 -10.08 6.20 5.95
N ASN A 152 -9.31 5.79 4.94
CA ASN A 152 -8.15 4.93 5.13
C ASN A 152 -7.08 5.61 6.00
N MET A 153 -6.84 6.92 5.82
CA MET A 153 -5.94 7.69 6.68
C MET A 153 -6.39 7.64 8.15
N ARG A 154 -7.68 7.89 8.44
CA ARG A 154 -8.20 7.81 9.81
C ARG A 154 -8.01 6.42 10.42
N VAL A 155 -8.28 5.36 9.66
CA VAL A 155 -8.11 3.98 10.15
C VAL A 155 -6.64 3.64 10.37
N PHE A 156 -5.74 4.08 9.48
CA PHE A 156 -4.30 3.92 9.63
C PHE A 156 -3.78 4.54 10.94
N GLU A 157 -4.22 5.75 11.27
CA GLU A 157 -3.87 6.41 12.52
C GLU A 157 -4.36 5.65 13.75
N GLN A 158 -5.61 5.19 13.74
CA GLN A 158 -6.20 4.38 14.82
C GLN A 158 -5.48 3.04 15.00
N CYS A 159 -4.84 2.53 13.95
CA CYS A 159 -4.02 1.33 13.96
C CYS A 159 -2.55 1.59 14.37
N ARG A 160 -2.23 2.79 14.86
CA ARG A 160 -0.86 3.22 15.18
C ARG A 160 0.10 3.16 13.98
N GLY A 161 -0.44 3.34 12.78
CA GLY A 161 0.33 3.28 11.54
C GLY A 161 1.44 4.34 11.50
N CYS A 162 1.19 5.54 12.01
CA CYS A 162 2.17 6.62 12.09
C CYS A 162 3.43 6.18 12.84
N GLN A 163 3.24 5.63 14.04
CA GLN A 163 4.29 5.07 14.91
C GLN A 163 5.02 3.90 14.23
N SER A 164 4.25 3.00 13.59
CA SER A 164 4.81 1.89 12.83
C SER A 164 5.72 2.31 11.69
N VAL A 165 5.47 3.45 11.05
CA VAL A 165 6.33 3.96 9.98
C VAL A 165 7.54 4.70 10.53
N VAL A 166 7.37 5.63 11.47
CA VAL A 166 8.48 6.51 11.90
C VAL A 166 9.50 5.83 12.80
N ARG A 167 9.15 4.72 13.48
CA ARG A 167 10.12 3.92 14.25
C ARG A 167 11.34 3.49 13.42
N HIS A 168 11.20 3.39 12.10
CA HIS A 168 12.30 3.03 11.19
C HIS A 168 13.32 4.16 10.98
N LEU A 169 13.03 5.39 11.41
CA LEU A 169 13.97 6.51 11.41
C LEU A 169 14.81 6.58 12.69
N ASP A 170 14.41 5.90 13.76
CA ASP A 170 15.13 5.98 15.04
C ASP A 170 16.48 5.25 14.94
N PRO A 171 17.62 5.96 15.08
CA PRO A 171 18.95 5.34 15.06
C PRO A 171 19.14 4.33 16.20
N LYS A 172 18.42 4.49 17.31
CA LYS A 172 18.50 3.61 18.49
C LYS A 172 17.88 2.24 18.25
N ASN A 173 17.03 2.10 17.25
CA ASN A 173 16.47 0.81 16.84
C ASN A 173 17.51 -0.10 16.14
N GLY A 174 18.79 0.30 16.11
CA GLY A 174 19.94 -0.60 16.05
C GLY A 174 20.17 -1.29 14.71
N ARG A 175 19.53 -0.81 13.63
CA ARG A 175 19.48 -1.51 12.32
C ARG A 175 20.56 -1.07 11.31
N GLY A 176 21.65 -0.49 11.82
CA GLY A 176 22.90 -0.24 11.09
C GLY A 176 22.90 0.99 10.19
N ASN A 177 24.09 1.52 9.88
CA ASN A 177 24.29 2.68 8.99
C ASN A 177 24.55 2.26 7.53
N GLY A 178 23.92 1.16 7.08
CA GLY A 178 24.11 0.61 5.75
C GLY A 178 23.27 1.30 4.67
N THR A 179 23.63 1.09 3.41
CA THR A 179 22.90 1.61 2.24
C THR A 179 21.42 1.19 2.23
N ALA A 180 21.11 -0.03 2.67
CA ALA A 180 19.74 -0.54 2.78
C ALA A 180 18.91 0.24 3.82
N GLN A 181 19.49 0.55 4.99
CA GLN A 181 18.81 1.34 6.03
C GLN A 181 18.59 2.79 5.57
N GLN A 182 19.55 3.36 4.83
CA GLN A 182 19.38 4.67 4.21
C GLN A 182 18.21 4.66 3.21
N HIS A 183 18.10 3.62 2.37
CA HIS A 183 16.99 3.47 1.45
C HIS A 183 15.63 3.37 2.16
N LEU A 184 15.53 2.61 3.25
CA LEU A 184 14.33 2.58 4.09
C LEU A 184 14.02 3.95 4.68
N SER A 185 15.03 4.66 5.18
CA SER A 185 14.86 6.00 5.73
C SER A 185 14.32 6.98 4.68
N PHE A 186 14.86 6.95 3.45
CA PHE A 186 14.32 7.74 2.34
C PHE A 186 12.86 7.39 2.05
N LYS A 187 12.51 6.10 2.05
CA LYS A 187 11.12 5.67 1.82
C LYS A 187 10.17 6.17 2.91
N VAL A 188 10.60 6.19 4.16
CA VAL A 188 9.83 6.76 5.28
C VAL A 188 9.66 8.26 5.10
N ILE A 189 10.71 8.99 4.72
CA ILE A 189 10.61 10.43 4.45
C ILE A 189 9.66 10.70 3.27
N GLU A 190 9.74 9.96 2.17
CA GLU A 190 8.77 10.07 1.07
C GLU A 190 7.34 9.86 1.53
N PHE A 191 7.10 8.87 2.40
CA PHE A 191 5.79 8.63 3.01
C PHE A 191 5.35 9.84 3.84
N LEU A 192 6.22 10.42 4.67
CA LEU A 192 5.89 11.58 5.49
C LEU A 192 5.56 12.80 4.63
N ILE A 193 6.32 13.06 3.56
CA ILE A 193 6.06 14.15 2.60
C ILE A 193 4.66 13.99 2.01
N PHE A 194 4.34 12.79 1.51
CA PHE A 194 3.01 12.48 1.00
C PHE A 194 1.92 12.68 2.07
N TYR A 195 2.11 12.10 3.25
CA TYR A 195 1.10 12.04 4.29
C TYR A 195 0.84 13.42 4.94
N LEU A 196 1.85 14.28 5.01
CA LEU A 196 1.75 15.66 5.52
C LEU A 196 1.27 16.67 4.46
N THR A 197 0.61 16.23 3.40
CA THR A 197 -0.07 17.13 2.45
C THR A 197 -1.39 17.64 3.04
N ASP A 198 -1.83 18.85 2.71
CA ASP A 198 -3.14 19.34 3.16
C ASP A 198 -4.29 18.45 2.64
N GLU A 199 -5.27 18.17 3.51
CA GLU A 199 -6.45 17.36 3.21
C GLU A 199 -7.65 18.19 2.76
N THR A 200 -7.59 19.53 2.80
CA THR A 200 -8.72 20.40 2.42
C THR A 200 -9.28 20.11 1.04
N ASP A 201 -8.44 19.70 0.09
CA ASP A 201 -8.85 19.39 -1.29
C ASP A 201 -9.22 17.91 -1.51
N MET A 202 -9.15 17.06 -0.47
CA MET A 202 -9.30 15.61 -0.62
C MET A 202 -10.74 15.08 -0.67
N GLY A 203 -11.77 15.95 -0.60
CA GLY A 203 -13.16 15.65 -0.99
C GLY A 203 -13.85 14.42 -0.37
N GLY A 204 -13.25 13.79 0.65
CA GLY A 204 -13.61 12.45 1.10
C GLY A 204 -14.50 12.43 2.34
N ALA A 205 -15.25 11.33 2.50
CA ALA A 205 -16.01 11.06 3.73
C ALA A 205 -15.04 10.70 4.89
N GLY A 206 -14.72 11.68 5.73
CA GLY A 206 -13.90 11.50 6.92
C GLY A 206 -13.59 12.83 7.62
N GLU A 207 -13.05 12.75 8.83
CA GLU A 207 -12.52 13.93 9.52
C GLU A 207 -11.26 14.41 8.80
N ILE A 208 -11.31 15.63 8.26
CA ILE A 208 -10.19 16.31 7.62
C ILE A 208 -9.24 16.79 8.71
N LYS A 209 -7.94 16.49 8.57
CA LYS A 209 -6.91 17.01 9.47
C LYS A 209 -5.93 17.92 8.76
N THR A 210 -5.60 19.01 9.43
CA THR A 210 -4.52 19.92 9.05
C THR A 210 -3.15 19.23 9.14
N ILE A 211 -2.15 19.83 8.49
CA ILE A 211 -0.75 19.38 8.61
C ILE A 211 -0.31 19.36 10.08
N ALA A 212 -0.69 20.36 10.88
CA ALA A 212 -0.32 20.46 12.29
C ALA A 212 -0.91 19.33 13.14
N GLU A 213 -2.17 18.95 12.91
CA GLU A 213 -2.82 17.83 13.59
C GLU A 213 -2.18 16.51 13.20
N LYS A 214 -1.84 16.32 11.92
CA LYS A 214 -1.11 15.12 11.47
C LYS A 214 0.30 15.04 12.04
N ALA A 215 1.04 16.14 12.03
CA ALA A 215 2.39 16.23 12.61
C ALA A 215 2.40 15.79 14.07
N SER A 216 1.35 16.16 14.83
CA SER A 216 1.21 15.79 16.25
C SER A 216 1.21 14.27 16.49
N LEU A 217 0.79 13.47 15.51
CA LEU A 217 0.77 12.00 15.60
C LEU A 217 2.16 11.39 15.57
N PHE A 218 3.15 12.10 15.02
CA PHE A 218 4.54 11.63 14.88
C PHE A 218 5.47 12.15 15.97
N ARG A 219 5.19 13.35 16.52
CA ARG A 219 6.04 14.01 17.53
C ARG A 219 6.54 13.11 18.67
N PRO A 220 5.73 12.19 19.25
CA PRO A 220 6.20 11.35 20.35
C PRO A 220 7.39 10.45 20.00
N GLU A 221 7.47 9.99 18.75
CA GLU A 221 8.49 9.03 18.29
C GLU A 221 9.49 9.65 17.30
N PHE A 222 9.11 10.76 16.67
CA PHE A 222 9.96 11.51 15.75
C PHE A 222 9.85 13.02 16.02
N PRO A 223 10.60 13.55 17.01
CA PRO A 223 10.62 14.98 17.32
C PRO A 223 11.11 15.86 16.15
N GLY A 224 11.92 15.31 15.24
CA GLY A 224 12.41 16.00 14.03
C GLY A 224 11.33 16.25 12.95
N ILE A 225 10.07 15.92 13.24
CA ILE A 225 8.94 16.18 12.32
C ILE A 225 8.76 17.67 12.03
N ASP A 226 9.00 18.54 13.01
CA ASP A 226 8.82 19.98 12.84
C ASP A 226 9.90 20.56 11.89
N ASP A 227 11.15 20.06 11.96
CA ASP A 227 12.21 20.41 11.02
C ASP A 227 11.90 19.94 9.59
N LEU A 228 11.33 18.73 9.43
CA LEU A 228 10.89 18.22 8.13
C LEU A 228 9.80 19.12 7.53
N ILE A 229 8.82 19.54 8.32
CA ILE A 229 7.74 20.43 7.86
C ILE A 229 8.29 21.80 7.44
N ALA A 230 9.22 22.37 8.22
CA ALA A 230 9.87 23.63 7.86
C ALA A 230 10.55 23.53 6.48
N ASN A 231 11.35 22.49 6.26
CA ASN A 231 12.04 22.25 4.99
C ASN A 231 11.06 22.06 3.80
N LEU A 232 9.89 21.44 4.03
CA LEU A 232 8.88 21.25 2.99
C LEU A 232 8.19 22.55 2.59
N ASN A 233 7.90 23.42 3.56
CA ASN A 233 7.32 24.73 3.29
C ASN A 233 8.29 25.62 2.49
N ASP A 234 9.58 25.55 2.80
CA ASP A 234 10.61 26.28 2.06
C ASP A 234 10.68 25.83 0.59
N LEU A 235 10.56 24.53 0.32
CA LEU A 235 10.50 23.97 -1.04
C LEU A 235 9.24 24.39 -1.82
N GLY A 236 8.10 24.54 -1.15
CA GLY A 236 6.84 24.99 -1.77
C GLY A 236 6.78 26.50 -2.04
N SER A 237 7.75 27.27 -1.52
CA SER A 237 7.83 28.73 -1.68
C SER A 237 8.77 29.20 -2.81
N LEU A 238 9.42 28.25 -3.50
CA LEU A 238 10.28 28.45 -4.67
C LEU A 238 9.49 28.28 -5.99
#